data_AF-A0A353PWH2-F1
#
_entry.id   AF-A0A353PWH2-F1
#
_cell.length_a   1.000
_cell.length_b   1.000
_cell.length_c   1.000
_cell.angle_alpha   90.00
_cell.angle_beta   90.00
_cell.angle_gamma   90.00
#
_symmetry.space_group_name_H-M   'P 1'
#
loop_
_entity.id
_entity.type
_entity.pdbx_description
1 polymer ?
#
loop_
_entity_poly.entity_id
_entity_poly.type
_entity_poly.pdbx_seq_one_letter_code
_entity_poly.pdbx_strand_id
1 'polypeptide(L)' 'MNLEAFVLGCGGMMPLPYRALTSVLVRREGDLFLFDGGEGTQVSLRRL' A
#
# COMPACT_ATOMS: atom_id res chain seq x y z
N MET A 1 -20.08 -5.90 -8.36
CA MET A 1 -19.29 -5.26 -7.28
C MET A 1 -17.82 -5.45 -7.64
N ASN A 2 -17.07 -4.35 -7.80
CA ASN A 2 -15.67 -4.40 -8.20
C ASN A 2 -14.79 -4.10 -6.97
N LEU A 3 -13.73 -4.87 -6.79
CA LEU A 3 -12.76 -4.75 -5.70
C LEU A 3 -11.37 -4.77 -6.31
N GLU A 4 -10.60 -3.71 -6.08
CA GLU A 4 -9.21 -3.62 -6.53
C GLU A 4 -8.28 -3.51 -5.33
N ALA A 5 -7.11 -4.13 -5.42
CA ALA A 5 -6.06 -4.06 -4.42
C ALA A 5 -4.76 -3.59 -5.08
N PHE A 6 -4.16 -2.55 -4.53
CA PHE A 6 -2.88 -2.01 -4.95
C PHE A 6 -1.85 -2.27 -3.86
N VAL A 7 -0.94 -3.19 -4.14
CA VAL A 7 0.14 -3.56 -3.20
C VAL A 7 1.18 -2.45 -3.21
N LEU A 8 1.27 -1.71 -2.10
CA LEU A 8 2.15 -0.55 -1.95
C LEU A 8 3.52 -0.93 -1.38
N GLY A 9 3.58 -2.03 -0.64
CA GLY A 9 4.80 -2.64 -0.12
C GLY A 9 4.56 -4.02 0.47
N CYS A 10 5.64 -4.82 0.54
CA CYS A 10 5.64 -6.23 0.97
C CYS A 10 6.85 -6.55 1.88
N GLY A 11 7.45 -5.54 2.50
CA GLY A 11 8.58 -5.67 3.42
C GLY A 11 8.12 -5.80 4.87
N GLY A 12 8.76 -6.70 5.62
CA GLY A 12 8.58 -6.82 7.06
C GLY A 12 9.72 -6.17 7.84
N MET A 13 9.48 -5.90 9.13
CA MET A 13 10.43 -5.33 10.11
C MET A 13 10.91 -3.91 9.81
N MET A 14 11.60 -3.67 8.68
CA MET A 14 12.13 -2.37 8.29
C MET A 14 12.11 -2.17 6.76
N PRO A 15 12.14 -0.93 6.24
CA PRO A 15 12.27 -0.69 4.81
C PRO A 15 13.62 -1.22 4.30
N LEU A 16 13.62 -1.89 3.16
CA LEU A 16 14.83 -2.34 2.48
C LEU A 16 14.90 -1.71 1.08
N PRO A 17 16.11 -1.63 0.47
CA PRO A 17 16.24 -1.21 -0.92
C PRO A 17 15.27 -1.99 -1.81
N TYR A 18 14.45 -1.27 -2.57
CA TYR A 18 13.44 -1.81 -3.49
C TYR A 18 12.30 -2.61 -2.84
N ARG A 19 12.20 -2.63 -1.51
CA ARG A 19 11.14 -3.31 -0.78
C ARG A 19 10.60 -2.40 0.32
N ALA A 20 9.54 -1.67 -0.01
CA ALA A 20 8.79 -0.85 0.94
C ALA A 20 8.09 -1.73 1.98
N LEU A 21 7.86 -1.16 3.17
CA LEU A 21 7.12 -1.81 4.25
C LEU A 21 5.69 -2.13 3.85
N THR A 22 5.12 -3.16 4.49
CA THR A 22 3.77 -3.65 4.22
C THR A 22 2.74 -2.52 4.24
N SER A 23 2.02 -2.40 3.13
CA SER A 23 0.79 -1.62 3.01
C SER A 23 0.04 -2.00 1.73
N VAL A 24 -1.29 -1.96 1.77
CA VAL A 24 -2.14 -2.19 0.59
C VAL A 24 -3.29 -1.18 0.58
N LEU A 25 -3.52 -0.55 -0.57
CA LEU A 25 -4.71 0.27 -0.80
C LEU A 25 -5.77 -0.59 -1.47
N VAL A 26 -6.94 -0.69 -0.86
CA VAL A 26 -8.11 -1.37 -1.42
C VAL A 26 -9.11 -0.34 -1.87
N ARG A 27 -9.60 -0.47 -3.11
CA ARG A 27 -10.69 0.33 -3.65
C ARG A 27 -11.93 -0.54 -3.83
N ARG A 28 -13.01 -0.17 -3.14
CA ARG A 28 -14.32 -0.84 -3.23
C ARG A 28 -15.40 0.20 -3.43
N GLU A 29 -16.12 0.10 -4.54
CA GLU A 29 -17.33 0.92 -4.78
C GLU A 29 -17.07 2.45 -4.67
N GLY A 30 -15.83 2.89 -4.92
CA GLY A 30 -15.41 4.30 -4.81
C GLY A 30 -14.72 4.63 -3.49
N ASP A 31 -14.95 3.83 -2.44
CA ASP A 31 -14.26 3.97 -1.17
C ASP A 31 -12.83 3.42 -1.22
N LEU A 32 -11.95 4.09 -0.49
CA LEU A 32 -10.54 3.74 -0.35
C LEU A 32 -10.24 3.32 1.09
N PHE A 33 -9.65 2.16 1.24
CA PHE A 33 -9.24 1.59 2.52
C PHE A 33 -7.74 1.30 2.46
N LEU A 34 -6.97 1.96 3.32
CA LEU A 34 -5.54 1.68 3.47
C LEU A 34 -5.36 0.71 4.64
N PHE A 35 -4.81 -0.46 4.36
CA PHE A 35 -4.43 -1.43 5.37
C PHE A 35 -2.92 -1.38 5.58
N ASP A 36 -2.52 -1.26 6.85
CA ASP A 36 -1.18 -0.88 7.29
C ASP A 36 -0.70 0.47 6.72
N GLY A 37 0.44 0.93 7.19
CA GLY A 37 0.98 2.24 6.84
C GLY A 37 2.42 2.36 7.29
N GLY A 38 3.24 1.39 6.87
CA GLY A 38 4.67 1.41 7.16
C GLY A 38 5.33 2.72 6.71
N GLU A 39 6.49 3.01 7.28
CA GLU A 39 7.27 4.19 6.90
C GLU A 39 7.43 4.28 5.38
N GLY A 40 7.03 5.43 4.81
CA GLY A 40 7.18 5.70 3.39
C GLY A 40 6.01 5.28 2.50
N THR A 41 4.92 4.71 3.04
CA THR A 41 3.72 4.34 2.24
C THR A 41 3.22 5.48 1.35
N GLN A 42 3.30 6.75 1.80
CA GLN A 42 2.92 7.91 0.99
C GLN A 42 3.72 8.08 -0.32
N VAL A 43 4.95 7.54 -0.38
CA VAL A 43 5.78 7.54 -1.59
C VAL A 43 5.24 6.54 -2.60
N SER A 44 4.85 5.35 -2.17
CA SER A 44 4.18 4.35 -3.03
C SER A 44 2.81 4.85 -3.50
N LEU A 45 2.04 5.49 -2.63
CA LEU A 45 0.75 6.11 -2.99
C LEU A 45 0.90 7.19 -4.06
N ARG A 46 1.95 8.03 -3.99
CA ARG A 46 2.22 9.05 -5.02
C ARG A 46 2.62 8.48 -6.38
N ARG A 47 2.97 7.20 -6.45
CA ARG A 47 3.39 6.51 -7.69
C ARG A 47 2.26 5.72 -8.36
N LEU A 48 1.11 5.61 -7.70
CA LEU A 48 -0.14 5.09 -8.26
C LEU A 48 -0.80 6.13 -9.16
#